data_AF-A0A2N1Q1X9-F1
#
_entry.id   AF-A0A2N1Q1X9-F1
#
_cell.length_a   1.000
_cell.length_b   1.000
_cell.length_c   1.000
_cell.angle_alpha   90.00
_cell.angle_beta   90.00
_cell.angle_gamma   90.00
#
_symmetry.space_group_name_H-M   'P 1'
#
loop_
_entity.id
_entity.type
_entity.pdbx_description
1 polymer ?
#
loop_
_entity_poly.entity_id
_entity_poly.type
_entity_poly.pdbx_seq_one_letter_code
_entity_poly.pdbx_strand_id
1 'polypeptide(L)'
;SVIAMNDGVVEYVDGKEIRIRTNKGELERHELLKFLRSNQGTCINQTPIVAVGETVKEGDIIADGPSMDKGELAIGRNVVVAFMTWNGYNYEDAVIMNERLVQDDVYTSIHIEKYEIEARDTKLGKEEITREIPNVGEDGRRYLDADGIIIPGTEVKEGDILVGKVTPKGQTDPSPEEKLLLAIFGEKSREVRDTSLRVPHGGGGIVHSVQVFTRGKDELNPGVNMSVRVYIVQKRKISEGDKMAGRHGNKGVISKILPQEDMPYLEDGTPIDIMLNPLGVPSRMNIGQVLEIHLGMAAKQLGIHVATPVFDGVEQGDLDAIMAEAGMSPDGKYVLYDGRTGRKFDNKVSVGVMYMIKLDHMVDDKLHARSVGPYTLVTQQPMGGKAQNGGQRFGEMEVWALEAYGAAYTLQEMLTVKSDDIIGRNKVFKAITDGKPIPSPSLPESFRVLTRELRSLGIYVELINKDTGANEVDKSLVDNETDDYINKFGFQS
;
A
#
# COMPACT_ATOMS: atom_id res chain seq x y z
N SER A 1 -24.11 -9.96 -6.49
CA SER A 1 -25.40 -9.36 -6.86
C SER A 1 -26.46 -9.75 -5.85
N VAL A 2 -27.63 -9.11 -5.92
CA VAL A 2 -28.86 -9.53 -5.27
C VAL A 2 -29.87 -9.89 -6.36
N ILE A 3 -30.60 -10.99 -6.17
CA ILE A 3 -31.60 -11.50 -7.12
C ILE A 3 -33.00 -11.42 -6.51
N ALA A 4 -34.01 -11.23 -7.34
CA ALA A 4 -35.42 -11.35 -6.94
C ALA A 4 -35.77 -12.82 -6.72
N MET A 5 -36.36 -13.15 -5.56
CA MET A 5 -36.79 -14.54 -5.26
C MET A 5 -38.17 -14.86 -5.82
N ASN A 6 -38.99 -13.85 -6.12
CA ASN A 6 -40.35 -14.01 -6.61
C ASN A 6 -40.70 -12.94 -7.63
N ASP A 7 -41.64 -13.25 -8.51
CA ASP A 7 -42.26 -12.27 -9.39
C ASP A 7 -43.01 -11.19 -8.59
N GLY A 8 -42.81 -9.93 -8.96
CA GLY A 8 -43.45 -8.82 -8.27
C GLY A 8 -43.17 -7.46 -8.87
N VAL A 9 -43.63 -6.42 -8.17
CA VAL A 9 -43.42 -5.02 -8.53
C VAL A 9 -42.62 -4.33 -7.43
N VAL A 10 -41.58 -3.59 -7.84
CA VAL A 10 -40.72 -2.84 -6.93
C VAL A 10 -41.53 -1.68 -6.30
N GLU A 11 -41.73 -1.74 -4.99
CA GLU A 11 -42.52 -0.74 -4.24
C GLU A 11 -41.62 0.37 -3.66
N TYR A 12 -40.39 0.02 -3.28
CA TYR A 12 -39.43 0.95 -2.69
C TYR A 12 -38.00 0.57 -3.07
N VAL A 13 -37.18 1.59 -3.37
CA VAL A 13 -35.76 1.44 -3.64
C VAL A 13 -35.03 2.57 -2.93
N ASP A 14 -34.03 2.22 -2.13
CA ASP A 14 -33.00 3.15 -1.69
C ASP A 14 -31.60 2.53 -1.76
N GLY A 15 -30.60 3.27 -1.29
CA GLY A 15 -29.22 2.80 -1.31
C GLY A 15 -28.92 1.64 -0.36
N LYS A 16 -29.80 1.31 0.59
CA LYS A 16 -29.62 0.30 1.65
C LYS A 16 -30.56 -0.89 1.52
N GLU A 17 -31.70 -0.74 0.87
CA GLU A 17 -32.68 -1.79 0.73
C GLU A 17 -33.56 -1.62 -0.51
N ILE A 18 -34.09 -2.76 -0.97
CA ILE A 18 -35.08 -2.87 -2.03
C ILE A 18 -36.28 -3.61 -1.45
N ARG A 19 -37.49 -3.09 -1.68
CA ARG A 19 -38.74 -3.76 -1.27
C ARG A 19 -39.58 -4.08 -2.49
N ILE A 20 -39.93 -5.36 -2.64
CA ILE A 20 -40.70 -5.88 -3.79
C ILE A 20 -42.02 -6.42 -3.27
N ARG A 21 -43.13 -5.95 -3.85
CA ARG A 21 -44.45 -6.50 -3.61
C ARG A 21 -44.64 -7.69 -4.54
N THR A 22 -44.66 -8.89 -3.98
CA THR A 22 -44.88 -10.11 -4.77
C THR A 22 -46.30 -10.14 -5.34
N ASN A 23 -46.51 -10.92 -6.40
CA ASN A 23 -47.85 -11.15 -6.96
C ASN A 23 -48.84 -11.79 -5.97
N LYS A 24 -48.34 -12.37 -4.87
CA LYS A 24 -49.13 -12.94 -3.76
C LYS A 24 -49.52 -11.89 -2.70
N GLY A 25 -49.04 -10.65 -2.82
CA GLY A 25 -49.31 -9.54 -1.91
C GLY A 25 -48.32 -9.37 -0.75
N GLU A 26 -47.34 -10.28 -0.62
CA GLU A 26 -46.30 -10.22 0.41
C GLU A 26 -45.23 -9.18 0.04
N LEU A 27 -44.69 -8.48 1.04
CA LEU A 27 -43.61 -7.51 0.86
C LEU A 27 -42.27 -8.18 1.16
N GLU A 28 -41.49 -8.44 0.13
CA GLU A 28 -40.14 -8.97 0.24
C GLU A 28 -39.14 -7.83 0.44
N ARG A 29 -38.24 -7.96 1.43
CA ARG A 29 -37.24 -6.95 1.77
C ARG A 29 -35.84 -7.51 1.55
N HIS A 30 -35.09 -6.86 0.68
CA HIS A 30 -33.70 -7.18 0.39
C HIS A 30 -32.79 -6.08 0.97
N GLU A 31 -31.99 -6.42 1.98
CA GLU A 31 -30.98 -5.51 2.52
C GLU A 31 -29.71 -5.57 1.67
N LEU A 32 -29.16 -4.40 1.35
CA LEU A 32 -27.97 -4.24 0.53
C LEU A 32 -26.73 -4.02 1.41
N LEU A 33 -25.64 -4.71 1.07
CA LEU A 33 -24.34 -4.52 1.71
C LEU A 33 -23.72 -3.20 1.25
N LYS A 34 -23.40 -2.31 2.19
CA LYS A 34 -22.76 -1.01 1.92
C LYS A 34 -21.42 -0.88 2.60
N PHE A 35 -20.39 -0.53 1.83
CA PHE A 35 -19.04 -0.25 2.31
C PHE A 35 -18.46 -1.32 3.24
N LEU A 36 -18.75 -2.59 2.95
CA LEU A 36 -18.22 -3.71 3.73
C LEU A 36 -16.77 -3.98 3.31
N ARG A 37 -15.88 -4.11 4.29
CA ARG A 37 -14.47 -4.44 4.04
C ARG A 37 -14.31 -5.92 3.63
N SER A 38 -13.62 -6.18 2.52
CA SER A 38 -13.18 -7.54 2.14
C SER A 38 -11.93 -7.98 2.92
N ASN A 39 -11.54 -9.25 2.80
CA ASN A 39 -10.33 -9.75 3.45
C ASN A 39 -9.07 -9.01 2.98
N GLN A 40 -9.01 -8.69 1.69
CA GLN A 40 -7.92 -7.97 1.03
C GLN A 40 -8.02 -6.44 1.21
N GLY A 41 -8.99 -5.93 1.97
CA GLY A 41 -9.15 -4.49 2.19
C GLY A 41 -9.86 -3.75 1.05
N THR A 42 -10.40 -4.45 0.05
CA THR A 42 -11.26 -3.85 -0.98
C THR A 42 -12.68 -3.60 -0.46
N CYS A 43 -13.42 -2.74 -1.15
CA CYS A 43 -14.79 -2.39 -0.79
C CYS A 43 -15.83 -3.31 -1.46
N ILE A 44 -16.65 -3.99 -0.65
CA ILE A 44 -17.87 -4.68 -1.07
C ILE A 44 -19.03 -3.69 -0.92
N ASN A 45 -19.58 -3.25 -2.04
CA ASN A 45 -20.71 -2.34 -2.09
C ASN A 45 -21.72 -2.85 -3.11
N GLN A 46 -22.98 -2.92 -2.71
CA GLN A 46 -24.09 -3.26 -3.57
C GLN A 46 -24.87 -2.00 -3.96
N THR A 47 -25.30 -1.94 -5.23
CA THR A 47 -26.02 -0.78 -5.78
C THR A 47 -27.29 -1.27 -6.46
N PRO A 48 -28.48 -0.72 -6.11
CA PRO A 48 -29.71 -1.10 -6.79
C PRO A 48 -29.66 -0.73 -8.27
N ILE A 49 -30.19 -1.60 -9.13
CA ILE A 49 -30.30 -1.35 -10.59
C ILE A 49 -31.74 -1.21 -11.06
N VAL A 50 -32.71 -1.54 -10.20
CA VAL A 50 -34.15 -1.43 -10.47
C VAL A 50 -34.71 -0.09 -10.01
N ALA A 51 -35.79 0.35 -10.65
CA ALA A 51 -36.53 1.56 -10.29
C ALA A 51 -37.87 1.24 -9.58
N VAL A 52 -38.41 2.20 -8.83
CA VAL A 52 -39.74 2.08 -8.22
C VAL A 52 -40.80 1.95 -9.33
N GLY A 53 -41.68 0.96 -9.21
CA GLY A 53 -42.71 0.63 -10.19
C GLY A 53 -42.27 -0.37 -11.26
N GLU A 54 -41.01 -0.78 -11.29
CA GLU A 54 -40.51 -1.80 -12.22
C GLU A 54 -41.06 -3.19 -11.87
N THR A 55 -41.42 -3.97 -12.89
CA THR A 55 -41.86 -5.36 -12.71
C THR A 55 -40.66 -6.28 -12.87
N VAL A 56 -40.40 -7.11 -11.87
CA VAL A 56 -39.27 -8.05 -11.83
C VAL A 56 -39.77 -9.49 -11.81
N LYS A 57 -39.00 -10.39 -12.40
CA LYS A 57 -39.25 -11.83 -12.39
C LYS A 57 -38.32 -12.54 -11.42
N GLU A 58 -38.73 -13.72 -10.98
CA GLU A 58 -37.87 -14.64 -10.24
C GLU A 58 -36.55 -14.89 -11.00
N GLY A 59 -35.43 -14.63 -10.33
CA GLY A 59 -34.08 -14.76 -10.89
C GLY A 59 -33.51 -13.48 -11.50
N ASP A 60 -34.29 -12.42 -11.67
CA ASP A 60 -33.77 -11.14 -12.16
C ASP A 60 -32.80 -10.52 -11.15
N ILE A 61 -31.74 -9.88 -11.67
CA ILE A 61 -30.76 -9.17 -10.85
C ILE A 61 -31.37 -7.81 -10.48
N ILE A 62 -31.48 -7.55 -9.18
CA ILE A 62 -32.08 -6.31 -8.65
C ILE A 62 -31.05 -5.34 -8.08
N ALA A 63 -29.85 -5.84 -7.75
CA ALA A 63 -28.72 -5.02 -7.35
C ALA A 63 -27.39 -5.60 -7.82
N ASP A 64 -26.53 -4.72 -8.34
CA ASP A 64 -25.16 -5.05 -8.70
C ASP A 64 -24.30 -5.24 -7.45
N GLY A 65 -23.37 -6.19 -7.54
CA GLY A 65 -22.33 -6.40 -6.54
C GLY A 65 -21.08 -5.56 -6.80
N PRO A 66 -20.00 -5.80 -6.04
CA PRO A 66 -18.69 -5.22 -6.38
C PRO A 66 -18.24 -5.72 -7.75
N SER A 67 -17.68 -4.81 -8.56
CA SER A 67 -17.18 -5.10 -9.91
C SER A 67 -18.22 -5.74 -10.83
N MET A 68 -19.46 -5.23 -10.79
CA MET A 68 -20.53 -5.60 -11.72
C MET A 68 -21.11 -4.36 -12.40
N ASP A 69 -21.62 -4.55 -13.62
CA ASP A 69 -22.41 -3.55 -14.35
C ASP A 69 -23.61 -4.26 -15.01
N LYS A 70 -24.82 -3.94 -14.54
CA LYS A 70 -26.09 -4.53 -15.01
C LYS A 70 -26.08 -6.07 -15.02
N GLY A 71 -25.53 -6.66 -13.96
CA GLY A 71 -25.45 -8.11 -13.81
C GLY A 71 -24.27 -8.79 -14.52
N GLU A 72 -23.47 -8.06 -15.30
CA GLU A 72 -22.25 -8.57 -15.93
C GLU A 72 -21.00 -8.25 -15.10
N LEU A 73 -19.94 -9.05 -15.28
CA LEU A 73 -18.67 -8.86 -14.57
C LEU A 73 -17.88 -7.68 -15.16
N ALA A 74 -17.64 -6.65 -14.36
CA ALA A 74 -16.96 -5.41 -14.74
C ALA A 74 -15.77 -5.09 -13.81
N ILE A 75 -14.67 -5.82 -13.97
CA ILE A 75 -13.40 -5.65 -13.23
C ILE A 75 -12.46 -4.55 -13.77
N GLY A 76 -12.76 -3.97 -14.93
CA GLY A 76 -11.89 -3.06 -15.66
C GLY A 76 -12.71 -2.08 -16.51
N ARG A 77 -12.05 -1.45 -17.47
CA ARG A 77 -12.66 -0.40 -18.32
C ARG A 77 -12.28 -0.60 -19.78
N ASN A 78 -13.24 -0.34 -20.66
CA ASN A 78 -13.02 -0.26 -22.10
C ASN A 78 -12.39 1.10 -22.42
N VAL A 79 -11.18 1.10 -22.99
CA VAL A 79 -10.40 2.31 -23.26
C VAL A 79 -9.80 2.28 -24.66
N VAL A 80 -9.57 3.45 -25.25
CA VAL A 80 -8.96 3.58 -26.58
C VAL A 80 -7.45 3.42 -26.47
N VAL A 81 -6.93 2.32 -27.01
CA VAL A 81 -5.51 1.95 -26.96
C VAL A 81 -4.87 2.16 -28.33
N ALA A 82 -3.64 2.70 -28.33
CA ALA A 82 -2.78 2.72 -29.51
C ALA A 82 -1.51 1.88 -29.30
N PHE A 83 -1.17 1.04 -30.28
CA PHE A 83 0.10 0.32 -30.32
C PHE A 83 1.16 1.14 -31.04
N MET A 84 1.89 1.97 -30.30
CA MET A 84 2.96 2.83 -30.82
C MET A 84 4.04 3.05 -29.77
N THR A 85 5.22 3.52 -30.19
CA THR A 85 6.28 3.92 -29.25
C THR A 85 6.21 5.42 -28.98
N TRP A 86 6.57 5.84 -27.78
CA TRP A 86 6.51 7.26 -27.39
C TRP A 86 7.69 7.67 -26.52
N ASN A 87 8.72 8.27 -27.13
CA ASN A 87 9.91 8.84 -26.47
C ASN A 87 10.57 7.92 -25.41
N GLY A 88 10.43 6.60 -25.55
CA GLY A 88 10.92 5.62 -24.58
C GLY A 88 10.11 5.49 -23.28
N TYR A 89 9.05 6.28 -23.09
CA TYR A 89 8.21 6.17 -21.88
C TYR A 89 7.48 4.84 -21.80
N ASN A 90 7.16 4.22 -22.93
CA ASN A 90 6.63 2.87 -22.98
C ASN A 90 7.71 1.82 -23.33
N TYR A 91 8.94 2.02 -22.89
CA TYR A 91 9.99 1.01 -23.05
C TYR A 91 9.63 -0.30 -22.31
N GLU A 92 9.97 -1.45 -22.92
CA GLU A 92 9.54 -2.78 -22.47
C GLU A 92 8.02 -2.86 -22.26
N ASP A 93 7.61 -3.02 -21.00
CA ASP A 93 6.22 -3.20 -20.56
C ASP A 93 5.64 -1.95 -19.92
N ALA A 94 6.32 -0.80 -20.02
CA ALA A 94 5.80 0.44 -19.48
C ALA A 94 4.57 0.93 -20.27
N VAL A 95 3.62 1.51 -19.55
CA VAL A 95 2.34 1.98 -20.08
C VAL A 95 2.25 3.48 -19.91
N ILE A 96 1.77 4.17 -20.95
CA ILE A 96 1.49 5.61 -20.88
C ILE A 96 -0.03 5.78 -20.85
N MET A 97 -0.50 6.66 -19.97
CA MET A 97 -1.91 6.91 -19.73
C MET A 97 -2.26 8.37 -19.98
N ASN A 98 -3.44 8.63 -20.52
CA ASN A 98 -4.02 9.96 -20.62
C ASN A 98 -4.52 10.44 -19.25
N GLU A 99 -4.17 11.66 -18.86
CA GLU A 99 -4.61 12.30 -17.63
C GLU A 99 -6.13 12.36 -17.48
N ARG A 100 -6.89 12.41 -18.59
CA ARG A 100 -8.35 12.33 -18.57
C ARG A 100 -8.87 11.13 -17.77
N LEU A 101 -8.21 9.97 -17.87
CA LEU A 101 -8.62 8.77 -17.13
C LEU A 101 -8.49 8.93 -15.61
N VAL A 102 -7.60 9.80 -15.15
CA VAL A 102 -7.43 10.17 -13.73
C VAL A 102 -8.47 11.21 -13.32
N GLN A 103 -8.73 12.19 -14.18
CA GLN A 103 -9.71 13.26 -13.96
C GLN A 103 -11.13 12.69 -13.84
N ASP A 104 -11.50 11.80 -14.76
CA ASP A 104 -12.82 11.17 -14.85
C ASP A 104 -13.00 9.98 -13.87
N ASP A 105 -12.05 9.78 -12.94
CA ASP A 105 -12.05 8.71 -11.95
C ASP A 105 -12.20 7.27 -12.53
N VAL A 106 -11.78 7.05 -13.77
CA VAL A 106 -12.00 5.79 -14.53
C VAL A 106 -11.42 4.56 -13.81
N TYR A 107 -10.21 4.70 -13.29
CA TYR A 107 -9.46 3.65 -12.57
C TYR A 107 -9.31 3.96 -11.07
N THR A 108 -10.39 4.40 -10.45
CA THR A 108 -10.42 4.68 -9.01
C THR A 108 -11.01 3.52 -8.23
N SER A 109 -10.32 3.12 -7.16
CA SER A 109 -10.76 2.07 -6.24
C SER A 109 -10.97 2.60 -4.83
N ILE A 110 -11.85 1.96 -4.07
CA ILE A 110 -12.08 2.25 -2.65
C ILE A 110 -11.48 1.12 -1.82
N HIS A 111 -10.57 1.48 -0.93
CA HIS A 111 -9.93 0.57 0.01
C HIS A 111 -10.36 0.91 1.44
N ILE A 112 -10.56 -0.11 2.26
CA ILE A 112 -11.00 0.03 3.65
C ILE A 112 -9.97 -0.67 4.53
N GLU A 113 -9.18 0.13 5.23
CA GLU A 113 -8.16 -0.34 6.15
C GLU A 113 -8.71 -0.45 7.56
N LYS A 114 -8.31 -1.51 8.26
CA LYS A 114 -8.70 -1.77 9.65
C LYS A 114 -7.48 -1.58 10.54
N TYR A 115 -7.54 -0.60 11.42
CA TYR A 115 -6.57 -0.40 12.49
C TYR A 115 -7.17 -0.79 13.83
N GLU A 116 -6.40 -1.50 14.66
CA GLU A 116 -6.89 -2.07 15.91
C GLU A 116 -5.86 -1.82 17.01
N ILE A 117 -6.33 -1.39 18.17
CA ILE A 117 -5.52 -1.24 19.38
C ILE A 117 -6.27 -1.80 20.59
N GLU A 118 -5.52 -2.44 21.47
CA GLU A 118 -6.04 -3.04 22.69
C GLU A 118 -5.43 -2.37 23.92
N ALA A 119 -6.26 -2.17 24.93
CA ALA A 119 -5.89 -1.73 26.27
C ALA A 119 -5.86 -2.94 27.20
N ARG A 120 -4.71 -3.19 27.82
CA ARG A 120 -4.45 -4.41 28.60
C ARG A 120 -4.16 -4.11 30.08
N ASP A 121 -4.51 -5.06 30.93
CA ASP A 121 -4.02 -5.09 32.32
C ASP A 121 -2.57 -5.60 32.31
N THR A 122 -1.61 -4.73 32.63
CA THR A 122 -0.20 -5.11 32.79
C THR A 122 0.16 -5.22 34.26
N LYS A 123 1.30 -5.86 34.57
CA LYS A 123 1.82 -5.94 35.94
C LYS A 123 2.17 -4.57 36.54
N LEU A 124 2.46 -3.58 35.68
CA LEU A 124 2.85 -2.24 36.08
C LEU A 124 1.65 -1.32 36.29
N GLY A 125 0.46 -1.75 35.85
CA GLY A 125 -0.78 -0.98 35.92
C GLY A 125 -1.65 -1.24 34.69
N LYS A 126 -2.84 -0.63 34.69
CA LYS A 126 -3.78 -0.76 33.59
C LYS A 126 -3.41 0.20 32.47
N GLU A 127 -3.39 -0.29 31.23
CA GLU A 127 -3.39 0.62 30.08
C GLU A 127 -4.78 1.23 29.93
N GLU A 128 -4.82 2.53 29.68
CA GLU A 128 -6.07 3.28 29.56
C GLU A 128 -6.13 3.96 28.19
N ILE A 129 -7.32 3.95 27.60
CA ILE A 129 -7.62 4.76 26.42
C ILE A 129 -8.22 6.06 26.92
N THR A 130 -7.61 7.17 26.53
CA THR A 130 -7.93 8.50 27.04
C THR A 130 -7.51 9.58 26.07
N ARG A 131 -8.24 10.71 26.09
CA ARG A 131 -7.87 11.93 25.38
C ARG A 131 -6.66 12.62 26.01
N GLU A 132 -6.34 12.33 27.27
CA GLU A 132 -5.22 12.95 28.00
C GLU A 132 -3.89 12.26 27.68
N ILE A 133 -3.34 12.57 26.51
CA ILE A 133 -2.09 11.96 26.03
C ILE A 133 -0.91 12.86 26.43
N PRO A 134 0.15 12.31 27.07
CA PRO A 134 1.32 13.10 27.45
C PRO A 134 2.06 13.60 26.20
N ASN A 135 2.52 14.85 26.26
CA ASN A 135 3.36 15.50 25.23
C ASN A 135 2.67 15.75 23.88
N VAL A 136 1.34 15.66 23.83
CA VAL A 136 0.54 16.00 22.65
C VAL A 136 -0.18 17.31 22.92
N GLY A 137 -0.08 18.30 22.02
CA GLY A 137 -0.81 19.57 22.13
C GLY A 137 -2.32 19.42 21.89
N GLU A 138 -3.06 20.53 21.95
CA GLU A 138 -4.49 20.56 21.59
C GLU A 138 -4.71 20.21 20.12
N ASP A 139 -3.84 20.69 19.22
CA ASP A 139 -3.93 20.41 17.78
C ASP A 139 -3.86 18.92 17.45
N GLY A 140 -3.02 18.18 18.16
CA GLY A 140 -2.90 16.73 17.99
C GLY A 140 -4.09 15.94 18.55
N ARG A 141 -4.95 16.58 19.36
CA ARG A 141 -6.13 16.00 20.01
C ARG A 141 -7.45 16.52 19.44
N ARG A 142 -7.40 17.40 18.43
CA ARG A 142 -8.57 18.09 17.87
C ARG A 142 -9.65 17.17 17.32
N TYR A 143 -9.26 16.00 16.84
CA TYR A 143 -10.17 15.04 16.21
C TYR A 143 -10.63 13.91 17.14
N LEU A 144 -10.12 13.89 18.38
CA LEU A 144 -10.50 12.90 19.37
C LEU A 144 -11.74 13.37 20.14
N ASP A 145 -12.63 12.43 20.43
CA ASP A 145 -13.77 12.63 21.31
C ASP A 145 -13.35 12.73 22.79
N ALA A 146 -14.31 12.72 23.72
CA ALA A 146 -14.03 12.80 25.15
C ALA A 146 -13.27 11.58 25.69
N ASP A 147 -13.47 10.41 25.08
CA ASP A 147 -12.84 9.14 25.48
C ASP A 147 -11.45 8.96 24.86
N GLY A 148 -11.06 9.85 23.94
CA GLY A 148 -9.76 9.79 23.25
C GLY A 148 -9.79 8.97 21.97
N ILE A 149 -10.96 8.77 21.37
CA ILE A 149 -11.17 8.00 20.15
C ILE A 149 -11.51 8.95 18.99
N ILE A 150 -11.00 8.64 17.79
CA ILE A 150 -11.22 9.46 16.60
C ILE A 150 -12.71 9.52 16.20
N ILE A 151 -13.17 10.73 15.86
CA ILE A 151 -14.56 10.96 15.47
C ILE A 151 -14.81 10.46 14.02
N PRO A 152 -15.82 9.61 13.77
CA PRO A 152 -16.19 9.19 12.41
C PRO A 152 -16.53 10.37 11.49
N GLY A 153 -16.14 10.28 10.22
CA GLY A 153 -16.24 11.36 9.24
C GLY A 153 -15.02 12.29 9.18
N THR A 154 -14.06 12.13 10.10
CA THR A 154 -12.81 12.91 10.08
C THR A 154 -11.88 12.47 8.97
N GLU A 155 -11.29 13.43 8.25
CA GLU A 155 -10.16 13.19 7.36
C GLU A 155 -8.85 13.18 8.16
N VAL A 156 -8.15 12.05 8.12
CA VAL A 156 -6.92 11.82 8.87
C VAL A 156 -5.73 11.63 7.94
N LYS A 157 -4.59 12.18 8.36
CA LYS A 157 -3.32 12.08 7.65
C LYS A 157 -2.33 11.24 8.45
N GLU A 158 -1.23 10.88 7.80
CA GLU A 158 -0.12 10.18 8.43
C GLU A 158 0.32 10.87 9.73
N GLY A 159 0.47 10.08 10.80
CA GLY A 159 0.88 10.57 12.13
C GLY A 159 -0.25 11.08 13.03
N ASP A 160 -1.45 11.33 12.48
CA ASP A 160 -2.63 11.70 13.28
C ASP A 160 -3.00 10.56 14.23
N ILE A 161 -3.52 10.92 15.42
CA ILE A 161 -3.90 9.98 16.46
C ILE A 161 -5.29 9.43 16.17
N LEU A 162 -5.41 8.10 16.06
CA LEU A 162 -6.69 7.41 15.89
C LEU A 162 -7.31 7.04 17.23
N VAL A 163 -6.48 6.60 18.18
CA VAL A 163 -6.92 6.22 19.52
C VAL A 163 -5.82 6.58 20.51
N GLY A 164 -6.13 7.48 21.44
CA GLY A 164 -5.25 7.85 22.53
C GLY A 164 -5.08 6.68 23.50
N LYS A 165 -3.85 6.23 23.71
CA LYS A 165 -3.54 5.17 24.69
C LYS A 165 -2.36 5.58 25.56
N VAL A 166 -2.52 5.37 26.85
CA VAL A 166 -1.47 5.59 27.85
C VAL A 166 -1.11 4.28 28.54
N THR A 167 0.19 4.00 28.63
CA THR A 167 0.73 2.85 29.35
C THR A 167 1.51 3.33 30.57
N PRO A 168 1.26 2.79 31.78
CA PRO A 168 2.05 3.08 32.97
C PRO A 168 3.53 2.75 32.75
N LYS A 169 4.41 3.68 33.12
CA LYS A 169 5.86 3.44 33.12
C LYS A 169 6.25 2.61 34.33
N GLY A 170 7.19 1.69 34.16
CA GLY A 170 7.81 1.01 35.29
C GLY A 170 8.55 2.01 36.18
N GLN A 171 8.60 1.75 37.49
CA GLN A 171 9.45 2.49 38.42
C GLN A 171 10.91 2.26 38.05
N THR A 172 11.43 3.13 37.19
CA THR A 172 12.85 3.29 36.94
C THR A 172 13.19 4.67 37.47
N ASP A 173 14.18 4.75 38.37
CA ASP A 173 14.66 6.04 38.85
C ASP A 173 15.09 6.88 37.64
N PRO A 174 14.56 8.10 37.47
CA PRO A 174 14.97 8.95 36.36
C PRO A 174 16.47 9.19 36.44
N SER A 175 17.13 9.27 35.29
CA SER A 175 18.57 9.49 35.25
C SER A 175 18.92 10.83 35.92
N PRO A 176 20.16 11.04 36.41
CA PRO A 176 20.57 12.33 36.95
C PRO A 176 20.28 13.52 36.00
N GLU A 177 20.43 13.30 34.69
CA GLU A 177 20.13 14.27 33.63
C GLU A 177 18.63 14.54 33.53
N GLU A 178 17.79 13.50 33.54
CA GLU A 178 16.33 13.65 33.53
C GLU A 178 15.82 14.34 34.80
N LYS A 179 16.40 14.00 35.97
CA LYS A 179 16.10 14.66 37.25
C LYS A 179 16.41 16.15 37.19
N LEU A 180 17.56 16.52 36.61
CA LEU A 180 17.94 17.92 36.42
C LEU A 180 16.97 18.64 35.46
N LEU A 181 16.61 18.02 34.34
CA LEU A 181 15.64 18.58 33.38
C LEU A 181 14.29 18.84 34.04
N LEU A 182 13.75 17.85 34.76
CA LEU A 182 12.50 18.00 35.51
C LEU A 182 12.57 19.12 36.55
N ALA A 183 13.71 19.26 37.24
CA ALA A 183 13.93 20.34 38.20
C ALA A 183 13.98 21.74 37.54
N ILE A 184 14.59 21.85 36.35
CA ILE A 184 14.69 23.12 35.60
C ILE A 184 13.31 23.55 35.08
N PHE A 185 12.54 22.63 34.49
CA PHE A 185 11.23 22.93 33.91
C PHE A 185 10.09 22.92 34.93
N GLY A 186 10.36 22.54 36.19
CA GLY A 186 9.35 22.43 37.23
C GLY A 186 8.28 21.37 36.93
N GLU A 187 8.55 20.46 35.99
CA GLU A 187 7.64 19.39 35.61
C GLU A 187 7.83 18.19 36.54
N LYS A 188 6.71 17.62 37.03
CA LYS A 188 6.77 16.33 37.72
C LYS A 188 6.99 15.23 36.70
N SER A 189 7.76 14.20 37.08
CA SER A 189 7.87 12.98 36.28
C SER A 189 6.47 12.44 36.01
N ARG A 190 6.12 12.30 34.74
CA ARG A 190 4.84 11.71 34.34
C ARG A 190 4.94 10.19 34.44
N GLU A 191 3.99 9.61 35.17
CA GLU A 191 3.91 8.17 35.44
C GLU A 191 3.49 7.34 34.22
N VAL A 192 3.05 7.99 33.13
CA VAL A 192 2.52 7.34 31.93
C VAL A 192 3.30 7.70 30.66
N ARG A 193 3.26 6.80 29.67
CA ARG A 193 3.85 6.96 28.33
C ARG A 193 2.75 6.90 27.26
N ASP A 194 2.89 7.72 26.22
CA ASP A 194 2.08 7.63 25.00
C ASP A 194 2.39 6.33 24.22
N THR A 195 1.38 5.48 24.08
CA THR A 195 1.37 4.26 23.25
C THR A 195 0.17 4.24 22.30
N SER A 196 -0.29 5.43 21.92
CA SER A 196 -1.47 5.66 21.08
C SER A 196 -1.35 5.04 19.70
N LEU A 197 -2.50 4.67 19.13
CA LEU A 197 -2.61 4.26 17.74
C LEU A 197 -2.55 5.49 16.85
N ARG A 198 -1.62 5.50 15.89
CA ARG A 198 -1.47 6.57 14.90
C ARG A 198 -1.66 6.03 13.49
N VAL A 199 -2.07 6.90 12.58
CA VAL A 199 -2.14 6.57 11.16
C VAL A 199 -0.74 6.24 10.65
N PRO A 200 -0.49 5.04 10.11
CA PRO A 200 0.82 4.66 9.58
C PRO A 200 1.11 5.37 8.26
N HIS A 201 2.35 5.25 7.79
CA HIS A 201 2.78 5.79 6.50
C HIS A 201 1.91 5.27 5.35
N GLY A 202 1.35 6.19 4.55
CA GLY A 202 0.40 5.86 3.47
C GLY A 202 -1.01 5.43 3.93
N GLY A 203 -1.30 5.50 5.23
CA GLY A 203 -2.57 5.05 5.83
C GLY A 203 -3.69 6.09 5.88
N GLY A 204 -3.48 7.31 5.34
CA GLY A 204 -4.45 8.41 5.42
C GLY A 204 -5.77 8.14 4.69
N GLY A 205 -6.83 8.86 5.06
CA GLY A 205 -8.17 8.69 4.49
C GLY A 205 -9.26 9.27 5.37
N ILE A 206 -10.50 8.84 5.15
CA ILE A 206 -11.66 9.29 5.94
C ILE A 206 -12.06 8.17 6.89
N VAL A 207 -12.22 8.49 8.17
CA VAL A 207 -12.72 7.54 9.17
C VAL A 207 -14.17 7.21 8.87
N HIS A 208 -14.46 5.96 8.54
CA HIS A 208 -15.82 5.52 8.22
C HIS A 208 -16.60 5.10 9.46
N SER A 209 -16.00 4.24 10.28
CA SER A 209 -16.65 3.70 11.47
C SER A 209 -15.62 3.33 12.53
N VAL A 210 -16.05 3.42 13.79
CA VAL A 210 -15.29 2.98 14.96
C VAL A 210 -16.12 1.94 15.69
N GLN A 211 -15.49 0.85 16.09
CA GLN A 211 -16.10 -0.19 16.91
C GLN A 211 -15.31 -0.33 18.20
N VAL A 212 -16.01 -0.23 19.34
CA VAL A 212 -15.43 -0.33 20.67
C VAL A 212 -15.98 -1.59 21.33
N PHE A 213 -15.08 -2.49 21.72
CA PHE A 213 -15.39 -3.74 22.41
C PHE A 213 -14.93 -3.65 23.85
N THR A 214 -15.77 -4.03 24.80
CA THR A 214 -15.48 -3.89 26.23
C THR A 214 -15.64 -5.21 26.97
N ARG A 215 -14.73 -5.45 27.91
CA ARG A 215 -14.72 -6.66 28.74
C ARG A 215 -15.95 -6.67 29.65
N GLY A 216 -16.86 -7.61 29.39
CA GLY A 216 -18.13 -7.76 30.09
C GLY A 216 -19.33 -7.88 29.16
N LYS A 217 -19.26 -7.26 27.97
CA LYS A 217 -20.25 -7.44 26.90
C LYS A 217 -19.75 -8.37 25.80
N ASP A 218 -18.48 -8.24 25.46
CA ASP A 218 -17.86 -8.93 24.33
C ASP A 218 -16.83 -9.97 24.80
N GLU A 219 -16.61 -11.00 23.98
CA GLU A 219 -15.53 -11.97 24.17
C GLU A 219 -14.19 -11.36 23.73
N LEU A 220 -13.34 -11.04 24.70
CA LEU A 220 -12.00 -10.50 24.49
C LEU A 220 -10.92 -11.46 24.99
N ASN A 221 -9.71 -11.33 24.44
CA ASN A 221 -8.57 -12.11 24.87
C ASN A 221 -8.27 -11.88 26.37
N PRO A 222 -7.77 -12.91 27.09
CA PRO A 222 -7.41 -12.76 28.50
C PRO A 222 -6.46 -11.58 28.74
N GLY A 223 -6.83 -10.69 29.66
CA GLY A 223 -6.05 -9.50 30.02
C GLY A 223 -6.30 -8.27 29.15
N VAL A 224 -7.15 -8.36 28.11
CA VAL A 224 -7.64 -7.21 27.34
C VAL A 224 -8.91 -6.67 27.99
N ASN A 225 -8.92 -5.39 28.34
CA ASN A 225 -10.08 -4.72 28.92
C ASN A 225 -10.95 -4.05 27.85
N MET A 226 -10.32 -3.47 26.84
CA MET A 226 -10.98 -2.78 25.76
C MET A 226 -10.21 -2.98 24.46
N SER A 227 -10.93 -3.18 23.36
CA SER A 227 -10.37 -3.18 22.01
C SER A 227 -11.11 -2.14 21.17
N VAL A 228 -10.37 -1.27 20.49
CA VAL A 228 -10.93 -0.26 19.60
C VAL A 228 -10.46 -0.55 18.19
N ARG A 229 -11.42 -0.69 17.27
CA ARG A 229 -11.19 -0.88 15.83
C ARG A 229 -11.64 0.36 15.08
N VAL A 230 -10.75 0.92 14.29
CA VAL A 230 -10.99 2.09 13.44
C VAL A 230 -10.90 1.66 11.99
N TYR A 231 -11.95 1.95 11.23
CA TYR A 231 -12.02 1.67 9.80
C TYR A 231 -11.81 2.97 9.02
N ILE A 232 -10.75 3.01 8.21
CA ILE A 232 -10.40 4.17 7.37
C ILE A 232 -10.66 3.81 5.92
N VAL A 233 -11.45 4.64 5.24
CA VAL A 233 -11.75 4.51 3.82
C VAL A 233 -10.80 5.41 3.03
N GLN A 234 -10.18 4.83 2.02
CA GLN A 234 -9.23 5.48 1.12
C GLN A 234 -9.74 5.43 -0.30
N LYS A 235 -9.87 6.59 -0.96
CA LYS A 235 -10.10 6.67 -2.39
C LYS A 235 -8.75 6.66 -3.10
N ARG A 236 -8.45 5.56 -3.79
CA ARG A 236 -7.17 5.36 -4.48
C ARG A 236 -7.35 5.57 -5.97
N LYS A 237 -6.99 6.77 -6.45
CA LYS A 237 -6.89 7.05 -7.89
C LYS A 237 -5.73 6.27 -8.50
N ILE A 238 -5.74 6.09 -9.81
CA ILE A 238 -4.61 5.52 -10.53
C ILE A 238 -3.44 6.52 -10.55
N SER A 239 -2.23 6.03 -10.37
CA SER A 239 -1.01 6.84 -10.30
C SER A 239 0.16 6.22 -11.06
N GLU A 240 1.21 6.99 -11.29
CA GLU A 240 2.46 6.49 -11.85
C GLU A 240 3.09 5.46 -10.89
N GLY A 241 3.53 4.32 -11.42
CA GLY A 241 4.00 3.18 -10.63
C GLY A 241 2.93 2.11 -10.37
N ASP A 242 1.64 2.41 -10.57
CA ASP A 242 0.59 1.41 -10.49
C ASP A 242 0.64 0.43 -11.67
N LYS A 243 0.22 -0.81 -11.42
CA LYS A 243 0.24 -1.89 -12.41
C LYS A 243 -1.12 -2.08 -13.06
N MET A 244 -1.12 -2.21 -14.37
CA MET A 244 -2.28 -2.54 -15.18
C MET A 244 -2.07 -3.80 -16.02
N ALA A 245 -3.16 -4.38 -16.50
CA ALA A 245 -3.13 -5.51 -17.41
C ALA A 245 -4.32 -5.53 -18.37
N GLY A 246 -4.09 -6.03 -19.58
CA GLY A 246 -5.17 -6.53 -20.44
C GLY A 246 -5.45 -8.01 -20.18
N ARG A 247 -6.53 -8.52 -20.78
CA ARG A 247 -6.97 -9.92 -20.62
C ARG A 247 -6.01 -10.93 -21.28
N HIS A 248 -5.20 -10.49 -22.24
CA HIS A 248 -4.28 -11.32 -23.01
C HIS A 248 -2.87 -11.42 -22.40
N GLY A 249 -2.73 -11.10 -21.12
CA GLY A 249 -1.46 -11.24 -20.38
C GLY A 249 -0.45 -10.11 -20.63
N ASN A 250 -0.80 -9.09 -21.40
CA ASN A 250 -0.05 -7.84 -21.46
C ASN A 250 -0.17 -7.12 -20.11
N LYS A 251 0.93 -7.06 -19.36
CA LYS A 251 0.99 -6.46 -18.03
C LYS A 251 2.03 -5.36 -18.06
N GLY A 252 1.74 -4.24 -17.43
CA GLY A 252 2.63 -3.09 -17.47
C GLY A 252 2.47 -2.17 -16.29
N VAL A 253 3.49 -1.38 -16.03
CA VAL A 253 3.50 -0.34 -15.00
C VAL A 253 3.29 1.00 -15.67
N ILE A 254 2.44 1.86 -15.11
CA ILE A 254 2.26 3.21 -15.62
C ILE A 254 3.56 3.98 -15.38
N SER A 255 4.24 4.35 -16.46
CA SER A 255 5.50 5.09 -16.41
C SER A 255 5.28 6.59 -16.49
N LYS A 256 4.23 7.02 -17.18
CA LYS A 256 3.90 8.42 -17.34
C LYS A 256 2.40 8.63 -17.56
N ILE A 257 1.86 9.63 -16.89
CA ILE A 257 0.54 10.18 -17.17
C ILE A 257 0.74 11.46 -17.97
N LEU A 258 0.23 11.50 -19.20
CA LEU A 258 0.38 12.65 -20.10
C LEU A 258 -0.88 13.51 -20.08
N PRO A 259 -0.73 14.85 -20.13
CA PRO A 259 -1.84 15.76 -20.38
C PRO A 259 -2.56 15.39 -21.67
N GLN A 260 -3.87 15.63 -21.73
CA GLN A 260 -4.70 15.24 -22.88
C GLN A 260 -4.23 15.92 -24.19
N GLU A 261 -3.76 17.17 -24.10
CA GLU A 261 -3.24 17.95 -25.22
C GLU A 261 -1.97 17.37 -25.85
N ASP A 262 -1.17 16.63 -25.08
CA ASP A 262 0.05 16.01 -25.56
C ASP A 262 -0.18 14.61 -26.14
N MET A 263 -1.35 14.01 -25.85
CA MET A 263 -1.68 12.68 -26.32
C MET A 263 -1.94 12.67 -27.83
N PRO A 264 -1.50 11.62 -28.54
CA PRO A 264 -1.93 11.40 -29.91
C PRO A 264 -3.46 11.34 -30.01
N TYR A 265 -4.00 11.82 -31.13
CA TYR A 265 -5.44 11.85 -31.37
C TYR A 265 -5.79 11.41 -32.79
N LEU A 266 -7.02 10.93 -32.94
CA LEU A 266 -7.63 10.48 -34.20
C LEU A 266 -8.10 11.68 -35.04
N GLU A 267 -8.45 11.44 -36.31
CA GLU A 267 -8.88 12.53 -37.22
C GLU A 267 -10.15 13.26 -36.76
N ASP A 268 -10.98 12.60 -35.95
CA ASP A 268 -12.20 13.16 -35.33
C ASP A 268 -11.92 13.99 -34.06
N GLY A 269 -10.65 14.11 -33.64
CA GLY A 269 -10.24 14.79 -32.43
C GLY A 269 -10.27 13.93 -31.16
N THR A 270 -10.67 12.66 -31.24
CA THR A 270 -10.69 11.76 -30.09
C THR A 270 -9.24 11.44 -29.65
N PRO A 271 -8.85 11.76 -28.41
CA PRO A 271 -7.52 11.44 -27.90
C PRO A 271 -7.41 9.96 -27.56
N ILE A 272 -6.19 9.41 -27.66
CA ILE A 272 -5.86 8.08 -27.16
C ILE A 272 -5.89 8.07 -25.63
N ASP A 273 -6.41 7.00 -25.03
CA ASP A 273 -6.44 6.83 -23.57
C ASP A 273 -5.16 6.16 -23.06
N ILE A 274 -4.68 5.12 -23.75
CA ILE A 274 -3.49 4.36 -23.34
C ILE A 274 -2.59 4.07 -24.55
N MET A 275 -1.28 4.24 -24.40
CA MET A 275 -0.30 3.79 -25.40
C MET A 275 0.47 2.57 -24.90
N LEU A 276 0.45 1.50 -25.70
CA LEU A 276 1.18 0.26 -25.45
C LEU A 276 2.30 0.07 -26.46
N ASN A 277 3.41 -0.52 -26.02
CA ASN A 277 4.53 -0.82 -26.89
C ASN A 277 4.21 -2.01 -27.81
N PRO A 278 4.30 -1.85 -29.15
CA PRO A 278 4.04 -2.96 -30.08
C PRO A 278 5.07 -4.09 -29.97
N LEU A 279 6.30 -3.84 -29.48
CA LEU A 279 7.37 -4.84 -29.41
C LEU A 279 7.07 -6.00 -28.45
N GLY A 280 6.17 -5.79 -27.48
CA GLY A 280 5.77 -6.81 -26.53
C GLY A 280 4.83 -7.89 -27.10
N VAL A 281 4.23 -7.67 -28.29
CA VAL A 281 3.25 -8.60 -28.88
C VAL A 281 3.92 -9.76 -29.62
N PRO A 282 4.88 -9.53 -30.56
CA PRO A 282 5.50 -10.62 -31.32
C PRO A 282 6.28 -11.60 -30.44
N SER A 283 6.99 -11.09 -29.43
CA SER A 283 7.82 -11.91 -28.54
C SER A 283 7.00 -12.83 -27.63
N ARG A 284 5.75 -12.45 -27.32
CA ARG A 284 4.86 -13.18 -26.41
C ARG A 284 3.77 -13.99 -27.10
N MET A 285 3.64 -13.85 -28.42
CA MET A 285 2.67 -14.56 -29.25
C MET A 285 1.20 -14.41 -28.79
N ASN A 286 0.88 -13.30 -28.13
CA ASN A 286 -0.47 -13.01 -27.63
C ASN A 286 -1.23 -12.08 -28.59
N ILE A 287 -1.42 -12.54 -29.83
CA ILE A 287 -2.06 -11.79 -30.92
C ILE A 287 -3.52 -11.40 -30.63
N GLY A 288 -4.18 -12.12 -29.71
CA GLY A 288 -5.57 -11.86 -29.34
C GLY A 288 -5.83 -10.42 -28.89
N GLN A 289 -4.85 -9.73 -28.30
CA GLN A 289 -4.98 -8.31 -27.96
C GLN A 289 -5.13 -7.40 -29.18
N VAL A 290 -4.57 -7.78 -30.33
CA VAL A 290 -4.71 -7.04 -31.58
C VAL A 290 -6.09 -7.29 -32.18
N LEU A 291 -6.57 -8.54 -32.12
CA LEU A 291 -7.92 -8.88 -32.54
C LEU A 291 -8.98 -8.18 -31.67
N GLU A 292 -8.72 -8.07 -30.36
CA GLU A 292 -9.58 -7.36 -29.41
C GLU A 292 -9.73 -5.88 -29.78
N ILE A 293 -8.64 -5.17 -30.10
CA ILE A 293 -8.75 -3.75 -30.45
C ILE A 293 -9.51 -3.53 -31.76
N HIS A 294 -9.35 -4.42 -32.75
CA HIS A 294 -10.06 -4.31 -34.02
C HIS A 294 -11.56 -4.52 -33.82
N LEU A 295 -11.94 -5.62 -33.17
CA LEU A 295 -13.34 -5.92 -32.87
C LEU A 295 -13.96 -4.87 -31.95
N GLY A 296 -13.22 -4.43 -30.93
CA GLY A 296 -13.66 -3.42 -29.98
C GLY A 296 -13.88 -2.06 -30.62
N MET A 297 -13.04 -1.68 -31.60
CA MET A 297 -13.23 -0.43 -32.34
C MET A 297 -14.47 -0.49 -33.24
N ALA A 298 -14.67 -1.62 -33.94
CA ALA A 298 -15.85 -1.82 -34.77
C ALA A 298 -17.13 -1.80 -33.92
N ALA A 299 -17.12 -2.49 -32.78
CA ALA A 299 -18.22 -2.50 -31.82
C ALA A 299 -18.54 -1.09 -31.29
N LYS A 300 -17.51 -0.27 -31.02
CA LYS A 300 -17.69 1.14 -30.62
C LYS A 300 -18.33 1.99 -31.70
N GLN A 301 -17.95 1.82 -32.97
CA GLN A 301 -18.52 2.56 -34.09
C GLN A 301 -19.97 2.15 -34.39
N LEU A 302 -20.29 0.88 -34.24
CA LEU A 302 -21.65 0.34 -34.42
C LEU A 302 -22.55 0.56 -33.19
N GLY A 303 -21.98 0.90 -32.03
CA GLY A 303 -22.72 1.08 -30.79
C GLY A 303 -23.24 -0.23 -30.20
N ILE A 304 -22.53 -1.33 -30.39
CA ILE A 304 -22.93 -2.68 -29.97
C ILE A 304 -21.94 -3.27 -28.95
N HIS A 305 -22.40 -4.29 -28.23
CA HIS A 305 -21.54 -5.19 -27.45
C HIS A 305 -21.43 -6.53 -28.15
N VAL A 306 -20.23 -7.12 -28.15
CA VAL A 306 -19.96 -8.39 -28.82
C VAL A 306 -19.49 -9.42 -27.81
N ALA A 307 -20.14 -10.59 -27.82
CA ALA A 307 -19.71 -11.76 -27.08
C ALA A 307 -19.05 -12.75 -28.05
N THR A 308 -17.78 -13.08 -27.81
CA THR A 308 -17.03 -14.11 -28.55
C THR A 308 -16.77 -15.27 -27.60
N PRO A 309 -17.38 -16.45 -27.83
CA PRO A 309 -17.06 -17.66 -27.06
C PRO A 309 -15.60 -18.06 -27.18
N VAL A 310 -15.10 -18.79 -26.19
CA VAL A 310 -13.74 -19.34 -26.21
C VAL A 310 -13.73 -20.55 -27.17
N PHE A 311 -12.79 -20.56 -28.12
CA PHE A 311 -12.61 -21.60 -29.15
C PHE A 311 -13.70 -21.73 -30.22
N ASP A 312 -14.80 -20.99 -30.12
CA ASP A 312 -15.90 -20.93 -31.10
C ASP A 312 -16.34 -19.46 -31.28
N GLY A 313 -15.34 -18.62 -31.56
CA GLY A 313 -15.48 -17.17 -31.61
C GLY A 313 -15.57 -16.63 -33.03
N VAL A 314 -15.40 -15.31 -33.13
CA VAL A 314 -15.35 -14.58 -34.41
C VAL A 314 -14.16 -15.10 -35.25
N GLU A 315 -14.44 -15.57 -36.46
CA GLU A 315 -13.39 -15.92 -37.43
C GLU A 315 -12.86 -14.68 -38.16
N GLN A 316 -11.74 -14.82 -38.88
CA GLN A 316 -11.15 -13.69 -39.61
C GLN A 316 -12.12 -13.09 -40.65
N GLY A 317 -12.88 -13.93 -41.36
CA GLY A 317 -13.85 -13.47 -42.36
C GLY A 317 -15.00 -12.66 -41.75
N ASP A 318 -15.47 -13.07 -40.56
CA ASP A 318 -16.48 -12.35 -39.81
C ASP A 318 -15.94 -11.00 -39.31
N LEU A 319 -14.71 -10.98 -38.78
CA LEU A 319 -14.07 -9.76 -38.33
C LEU A 319 -13.92 -8.74 -39.47
N ASP A 320 -13.49 -9.19 -40.65
CA ASP A 320 -13.34 -8.33 -41.82
C ASP A 320 -14.69 -7.76 -42.27
N ALA A 321 -15.77 -8.56 -42.21
CA ALA A 321 -17.13 -8.10 -42.50
C ALA A 321 -17.64 -7.07 -41.48
N ILE A 322 -17.43 -7.31 -40.18
CA ILE A 322 -17.81 -6.40 -39.10
C ILE A 322 -17.03 -5.07 -39.21
N MET A 323 -15.73 -5.15 -39.49
CA MET A 323 -14.91 -3.96 -39.73
C MET A 323 -15.39 -3.17 -40.95
N ALA A 324 -15.76 -3.85 -42.04
CA ALA A 324 -16.30 -3.19 -43.23
C ALA A 324 -17.66 -2.52 -42.96
N GLU A 325 -18.54 -3.17 -42.19
CA GLU A 325 -19.83 -2.61 -41.75
C GLU A 325 -19.64 -1.36 -40.88
N ALA A 326 -18.66 -1.38 -39.98
CA ALA A 326 -18.27 -0.26 -39.14
C ALA A 326 -17.58 0.90 -39.92
N GLY A 327 -17.25 0.70 -41.20
CA GLY A 327 -16.52 1.70 -42.00
C GLY A 327 -15.03 1.79 -41.65
N MET A 328 -14.46 0.75 -41.04
CA MET A 328 -13.04 0.68 -40.71
C MET A 328 -12.17 0.35 -41.92
N SER A 329 -10.89 0.72 -41.84
CA SER A 329 -9.88 0.28 -42.79
C SER A 329 -9.66 -1.24 -42.68
N PRO A 330 -9.44 -1.99 -43.78
CA PRO A 330 -9.20 -3.43 -43.74
C PRO A 330 -8.00 -3.87 -42.90
N ASP A 331 -7.02 -2.99 -42.70
CA ASP A 331 -5.84 -3.24 -41.87
C ASP A 331 -6.06 -2.93 -40.38
N GLY A 332 -7.23 -2.41 -39.99
CA GLY A 332 -7.55 -2.02 -38.61
C GLY A 332 -6.73 -0.83 -38.10
N LYS A 333 -6.04 -0.10 -38.98
CA LYS A 333 -5.13 0.99 -38.60
C LYS A 333 -5.71 2.36 -38.92
N TYR A 334 -5.36 3.31 -38.07
CA TYR A 334 -5.81 4.69 -38.13
C TYR A 334 -4.65 5.65 -38.36
N VAL A 335 -4.98 6.80 -38.94
CA VAL A 335 -4.10 7.95 -38.95
C VAL A 335 -4.17 8.62 -37.59
N LEU A 336 -3.01 8.87 -36.99
CA LEU A 336 -2.89 9.63 -35.75
C LEU A 336 -2.15 10.95 -36.01
N TYR A 337 -2.46 11.94 -35.19
CA TYR A 337 -1.77 13.22 -35.12
C TYR A 337 -1.07 13.36 -33.77
N ASP A 338 0.13 13.94 -33.76
CA ASP A 338 0.85 14.25 -32.52
C ASP A 338 0.16 15.43 -31.83
N GLY A 339 -0.32 15.25 -30.60
CA GLY A 339 -0.96 16.29 -29.79
C GLY A 339 -0.11 17.55 -29.65
N ARG A 340 1.22 17.40 -29.57
CA ARG A 340 2.16 18.50 -29.32
C ARG A 340 2.41 19.38 -30.54
N THR A 341 2.32 18.80 -31.74
CA THR A 341 2.70 19.49 -32.98
C THR A 341 1.58 19.62 -34.00
N GLY A 342 0.51 18.85 -33.84
CA GLY A 342 -0.57 18.71 -34.82
C GLY A 342 -0.16 17.99 -36.11
N ARG A 343 1.06 17.47 -36.20
CA ARG A 343 1.53 16.76 -37.40
C ARG A 343 1.06 15.32 -37.39
N LYS A 344 0.71 14.83 -38.58
CA LYS A 344 0.40 13.42 -38.82
C LYS A 344 1.65 12.55 -38.63
N PHE A 345 1.50 11.37 -38.02
CA PHE A 345 2.56 10.36 -37.99
C PHE A 345 2.78 9.73 -39.37
N ASP A 346 4.03 9.39 -39.69
CA ASP A 346 4.41 8.87 -41.02
C ASP A 346 3.65 7.59 -41.40
N ASN A 347 3.42 6.70 -40.42
CA ASN A 347 2.73 5.43 -40.61
C ASN A 347 1.40 5.40 -39.86
N LYS A 348 0.42 4.66 -40.42
CA LYS A 348 -0.82 4.36 -39.70
C LYS A 348 -0.53 3.46 -38.49
N VAL A 349 -1.27 3.69 -37.41
CA VAL A 349 -1.10 3.01 -36.12
C VAL A 349 -2.31 2.12 -35.84
N SER A 350 -2.09 0.95 -35.24
CA SER A 350 -3.19 0.10 -34.76
C SER A 350 -3.81 0.73 -33.51
N VAL A 351 -5.07 1.16 -33.65
CA VAL A 351 -5.83 1.82 -32.60
C VAL A 351 -7.17 1.13 -32.46
N GLY A 352 -7.61 0.91 -31.22
CA GLY A 352 -8.95 0.39 -30.98
C GLY A 352 -9.30 0.28 -29.51
N VAL A 353 -10.43 -0.32 -29.21
CA VAL A 353 -10.93 -0.43 -27.84
C VAL A 353 -10.44 -1.72 -27.22
N MET A 354 -9.75 -1.63 -26.09
CA MET A 354 -9.30 -2.77 -25.31
C MET A 354 -9.89 -2.71 -23.90
N TYR A 355 -10.16 -3.88 -23.31
CA TYR A 355 -10.53 -3.97 -21.91
C TYR A 355 -9.30 -4.05 -21.01
N MET A 356 -9.06 -2.98 -20.26
CA MET A 356 -7.88 -2.82 -19.39
C MET A 356 -8.28 -2.80 -17.91
N ILE A 357 -7.47 -3.47 -17.09
CA ILE A 357 -7.74 -3.75 -15.67
C ILE A 357 -6.65 -3.12 -14.80
N LYS A 358 -7.05 -2.42 -13.73
CA LYS A 358 -6.16 -1.98 -12.65
C LYS A 358 -5.91 -3.16 -11.71
N LEU A 359 -4.65 -3.49 -11.45
CA LEU A 359 -4.29 -4.56 -10.52
C LEU A 359 -4.16 -4.02 -9.09
N ASP A 360 -4.31 -4.90 -8.10
CA ASP A 360 -4.09 -4.63 -6.67
C ASP A 360 -2.60 -4.43 -6.30
N HIS A 361 -1.77 -4.14 -7.31
CA HIS A 361 -0.34 -3.91 -7.19
C HIS A 361 -0.07 -2.41 -7.31
N MET A 362 -0.46 -1.67 -6.29
CA MET A 362 -0.29 -0.22 -6.23
C MET A 362 1.11 0.16 -5.71
N VAL A 363 1.60 1.32 -6.15
CA VAL A 363 2.92 1.82 -5.75
C VAL A 363 2.97 2.21 -4.27
N ASP A 364 1.89 2.83 -3.77
CA ASP A 364 1.78 3.32 -2.39
C ASP A 364 1.97 2.21 -1.35
N ASP A 365 1.55 0.99 -1.68
CA ASP A 365 1.71 -0.17 -0.81
C ASP A 365 3.15 -0.69 -0.80
N LYS A 366 3.92 -0.45 -1.87
CA LYS A 366 5.26 -1.04 -2.09
C LYS A 366 6.40 -0.11 -1.72
N LEU A 367 6.21 1.19 -1.80
CA LEU A 367 7.26 2.14 -1.42
C LEU A 367 7.51 2.02 0.09
N HIS A 368 8.77 1.78 0.46
CA HIS A 368 9.23 1.69 1.84
C HIS A 368 10.64 2.24 1.92
N ALA A 369 10.87 3.12 2.88
CA ALA A 369 12.17 3.68 3.17
C ALA A 369 12.39 3.67 4.68
N ARG A 370 13.62 3.35 5.08
CA ARG A 370 14.02 3.31 6.49
C ARG A 370 15.33 4.06 6.65
N SER A 371 15.36 4.95 7.64
CA SER A 371 16.61 5.51 8.17
C SER A 371 17.06 4.70 9.39
N VAL A 372 16.35 4.86 10.52
CA VAL A 372 16.52 4.10 11.76
C VAL A 372 15.20 3.43 12.12
N GLY A 373 15.25 2.30 12.79
CA GLY A 373 14.05 1.54 13.16
C GLY A 373 14.35 0.49 14.21
N PRO A 374 13.38 -0.39 14.49
CA PRO A 374 13.57 -1.43 15.48
C PRO A 374 14.57 -2.50 15.01
N TYR A 375 15.11 -3.21 15.99
CA TYR A 375 16.10 -4.27 15.85
C TYR A 375 15.63 -5.55 16.54
N THR A 376 16.11 -6.69 16.06
CA THR A 376 15.86 -8.00 16.66
C THR A 376 16.57 -8.11 18.01
N LEU A 377 15.98 -8.84 18.95
CA LEU A 377 16.53 -8.97 20.31
C LEU A 377 17.87 -9.73 20.33
N VAL A 378 17.97 -10.81 19.55
CA VAL A 378 19.11 -11.72 19.58
C VAL A 378 20.23 -11.23 18.66
N THR A 379 19.93 -11.10 17.36
CA THR A 379 20.96 -10.76 16.36
C THR A 379 21.26 -9.27 16.26
N GLN A 380 20.45 -8.41 16.88
CA GLN A 380 20.58 -6.95 16.83
C GLN A 380 20.53 -6.35 15.42
N GLN A 381 20.05 -7.13 14.45
CA GLN A 381 19.86 -6.71 13.07
C GLN A 381 18.54 -5.94 12.90
N PRO A 382 18.45 -5.03 11.92
CA PRO A 382 17.19 -4.41 11.53
C PRO A 382 16.07 -5.44 11.37
N MET A 383 14.91 -5.22 12.00
CA MET A 383 13.75 -6.09 11.75
C MET A 383 13.35 -6.08 10.26
N GLY A 384 12.67 -7.13 9.79
CA GLY A 384 12.21 -7.24 8.41
C GLY A 384 10.78 -6.73 8.20
N GLY A 385 10.48 -6.22 7.00
CA GLY A 385 9.11 -5.93 6.57
C GLY A 385 8.61 -4.51 6.88
N LYS A 386 7.78 -3.97 5.98
CA LYS A 386 7.24 -2.60 6.03
C LYS A 386 6.47 -2.30 7.32
N ALA A 387 5.63 -3.24 7.77
CA ALA A 387 4.79 -3.09 8.96
C ALA A 387 5.60 -2.87 10.26
N GLN A 388 6.86 -3.30 10.27
CA GLN A 388 7.77 -3.17 11.40
C GLN A 388 8.79 -2.04 11.19
N ASN A 389 8.61 -1.19 10.17
CA ASN A 389 9.61 -0.24 9.70
C ASN A 389 10.97 -0.94 9.47
N GLY A 390 10.93 -2.06 8.75
CA GLY A 390 12.04 -2.98 8.61
C GLY A 390 13.13 -2.52 7.64
N GLY A 391 14.32 -3.11 7.75
CA GLY A 391 15.42 -2.92 6.80
C GLY A 391 15.27 -3.80 5.56
N GLN A 392 15.96 -3.42 4.48
CA GLN A 392 16.08 -4.26 3.29
C GLN A 392 17.14 -5.33 3.53
N ARG A 393 16.87 -6.56 3.11
CA ARG A 393 17.84 -7.64 3.18
C ARG A 393 18.97 -7.38 2.19
N PHE A 394 20.19 -7.34 2.69
CA PHE A 394 21.41 -7.41 1.88
C PHE A 394 21.89 -8.86 1.90
N GLY A 395 21.64 -9.59 0.81
CA GLY A 395 21.90 -11.02 0.72
C GLY A 395 23.32 -11.32 0.26
N GLU A 396 23.62 -12.63 0.19
CA GLU A 396 24.92 -13.13 -0.27
C GLU A 396 25.23 -12.71 -1.71
N MET A 397 24.21 -12.71 -2.60
CA MET A 397 24.38 -12.25 -3.99
C MET A 397 24.74 -10.76 -4.06
N GLU A 398 24.16 -9.91 -3.22
CA GLU A 398 24.51 -8.49 -3.17
C GLU A 398 25.89 -8.25 -2.54
N VAL A 399 26.31 -9.09 -1.59
CA VAL A 399 27.68 -9.09 -1.06
C VAL A 399 28.68 -9.40 -2.17
N TRP A 400 28.48 -10.47 -2.93
CA TRP A 400 29.35 -10.83 -4.06
C TRP A 400 29.44 -9.71 -5.10
N ALA A 401 28.34 -8.99 -5.33
CA ALA A 401 28.34 -7.83 -6.21
C ALA A 401 29.33 -6.76 -5.71
N LEU A 402 29.29 -6.39 -4.43
CA LEU A 402 30.23 -5.41 -3.87
C LEU A 402 31.68 -5.92 -3.81
N GLU A 403 31.88 -7.21 -3.56
CA GLU A 403 33.21 -7.84 -3.62
C GLU A 403 33.81 -7.75 -5.02
N ALA A 404 33.01 -8.04 -6.06
CA ALA A 404 33.44 -7.93 -7.46
C ALA A 404 33.82 -6.50 -7.85
N TYR A 405 33.14 -5.49 -7.29
CA TYR A 405 33.52 -4.09 -7.47
C TYR A 405 34.76 -3.66 -6.67
N GLY A 406 35.23 -4.49 -5.72
CA GLY A 406 36.27 -4.09 -4.78
C GLY A 406 35.82 -3.02 -3.78
N ALA A 407 34.51 -2.90 -3.55
CA ALA A 407 33.90 -1.88 -2.71
C ALA A 407 34.01 -2.21 -1.21
N ALA A 408 35.25 -2.36 -0.71
CA ALA A 408 35.55 -2.87 0.63
C ALA A 408 34.89 -2.05 1.76
N TYR A 409 35.00 -0.72 1.73
CA TYR A 409 34.40 0.16 2.75
C TYR A 409 32.87 0.12 2.72
N THR A 410 32.27 0.13 1.52
CA THR A 410 30.81 0.04 1.38
C THR A 410 30.27 -1.30 1.90
N LEU A 411 30.96 -2.40 1.59
CA LEU A 411 30.60 -3.70 2.11
C LEU A 411 30.75 -3.76 3.63
N GLN A 412 31.85 -3.22 4.17
CA GLN A 412 32.07 -3.14 5.61
C GLN A 412 30.95 -2.36 6.30
N GLU A 413 30.51 -1.22 5.75
CA GLU A 413 29.39 -0.46 6.30
C GLU A 413 28.09 -1.27 6.34
N MET A 414 27.77 -1.99 5.25
CA MET A 414 26.55 -2.82 5.16
C MET A 414 26.57 -3.96 6.19
N LEU A 415 27.74 -4.55 6.44
CA LEU A 415 27.91 -5.66 7.38
C LEU A 415 28.05 -5.22 8.84
N THR A 416 28.25 -3.93 9.12
CA THR A 416 28.52 -3.42 10.48
C THR A 416 27.53 -2.32 10.88
N VAL A 417 27.88 -1.04 10.68
CA VAL A 417 27.20 0.15 11.21
C VAL A 417 25.78 0.34 10.66
N LYS A 418 25.44 -0.26 9.51
CA LYS A 418 24.08 -0.25 8.95
C LYS A 418 23.22 -1.43 9.43
N SER A 419 23.79 -2.37 10.18
CA SER A 419 23.14 -3.60 10.63
C SER A 419 23.26 -3.77 12.15
N ASP A 420 24.21 -4.57 12.63
CA ASP A 420 24.27 -5.15 13.97
C ASP A 420 25.47 -4.67 14.80
N ASP A 421 26.26 -3.72 14.30
CA ASP A 421 27.25 -3.02 15.13
C ASP A 421 26.55 -1.98 16.02
N ILE A 422 26.20 -2.40 17.23
CA ILE A 422 25.42 -1.59 18.19
C ILE A 422 26.14 -0.28 18.56
N ILE A 423 27.46 -0.36 18.81
CA ILE A 423 28.25 0.82 19.20
C ILE A 423 28.48 1.70 17.98
N GLY A 424 28.89 1.09 16.85
CA GLY A 424 29.19 1.81 15.63
C GLY A 424 27.97 2.55 15.10
N ARG A 425 26.80 1.90 15.00
CA ARG A 425 25.59 2.54 14.46
C ARG A 425 25.18 3.80 15.23
N ASN A 426 25.28 3.78 16.57
CA ASN A 426 24.95 4.93 17.41
C ASN A 426 25.95 6.08 17.20
N LYS A 427 27.25 5.75 17.12
CA LYS A 427 28.30 6.74 16.84
C LYS A 427 28.17 7.32 15.44
N VAL A 428 27.82 6.51 14.45
CA VAL A 428 27.57 6.95 13.07
C VAL A 428 26.38 7.89 13.01
N PHE A 429 25.27 7.56 13.67
CA PHE A 429 24.11 8.45 13.72
C PHE A 429 24.48 9.82 14.31
N LYS A 430 25.19 9.83 15.45
CA LYS A 430 25.69 11.06 16.08
C LYS A 430 26.68 11.83 15.19
N ALA A 431 27.58 11.12 14.49
CA ALA A 431 28.52 11.75 13.58
C ALA A 431 27.80 12.43 12.41
N ILE A 432 26.78 11.79 11.83
CA ILE A 432 25.96 12.36 10.76
C ILE A 432 25.22 13.61 11.26
N THR A 433 24.61 13.57 12.45
CA THR A 433 23.91 14.75 13.00
C THR A 433 24.86 15.90 13.34
N ASP A 434 26.07 15.59 13.80
CA ASP A 434 27.10 16.58 14.15
C ASP A 434 27.89 17.08 12.91
N GLY A 435 27.67 16.50 11.73
CA GLY A 435 28.47 16.80 10.53
C GLY A 435 29.94 16.34 10.63
N LYS A 436 30.23 15.33 11.45
CA LYS A 436 31.58 14.78 11.66
C LYS A 436 31.84 13.58 10.74
N PRO A 437 33.12 13.24 10.49
CA PRO A 437 33.47 12.03 9.76
C PRO A 437 32.90 10.77 10.42
N ILE A 438 32.52 9.80 9.58
CA ILE A 438 32.02 8.49 10.02
C ILE A 438 33.13 7.76 10.78
N PRO A 439 32.90 7.34 12.03
CA PRO A 439 33.89 6.61 12.82
C PRO A 439 34.11 5.19 12.27
N SER A 440 35.26 4.60 12.61
CA SER A 440 35.55 3.20 12.27
C SER A 440 34.57 2.24 12.95
N PRO A 441 34.16 1.16 12.25
CA PRO A 441 33.23 0.18 12.80
C PRO A 441 33.87 -0.64 13.92
N SER A 442 33.02 -1.15 14.80
CA SER A 442 33.35 -2.16 15.82
C SER A 442 32.95 -3.57 15.37
N LEU A 443 33.21 -4.56 16.24
CA LEU A 443 32.88 -5.95 15.99
C LEU A 443 31.35 -6.15 15.90
N PRO A 444 30.84 -6.78 14.83
CA PRO A 444 29.42 -7.12 14.67
C PRO A 444 28.86 -7.97 15.82
N GLU A 445 27.62 -7.70 16.23
CA GLU A 445 26.98 -8.52 17.27
C GLU A 445 26.70 -9.95 16.78
N SER A 446 26.40 -10.15 15.49
CA SER A 446 26.24 -11.51 14.92
C SER A 446 27.47 -12.39 15.13
N PHE A 447 28.69 -11.82 15.05
CA PHE A 447 29.91 -12.56 15.33
C PHE A 447 30.04 -12.91 16.82
N ARG A 448 29.67 -11.99 17.72
CA ARG A 448 29.63 -12.26 19.16
C ARG A 448 28.64 -13.37 19.48
N VAL A 449 27.43 -13.31 18.92
CA VAL A 449 26.42 -14.36 19.06
C VAL A 449 26.95 -15.71 18.57
N LEU A 450 27.56 -15.77 17.38
CA LEU A 450 28.18 -16.98 16.83
C LEU A 450 29.20 -17.60 17.80
N THR A 451 30.10 -16.79 18.37
CA THR A 451 31.09 -17.32 19.31
C THR A 451 30.45 -17.87 20.59
N ARG A 452 29.37 -17.26 21.08
CA ARG A 452 28.62 -17.75 22.25
C ARG A 452 27.89 -19.05 21.94
N GLU A 453 27.32 -19.17 20.75
CA GLU A 453 26.68 -20.41 20.28
C GLU A 453 27.70 -21.55 20.14
N LEU A 454 28.87 -21.30 19.55
CA LEU A 454 29.94 -22.30 19.47
C LEU A 454 30.47 -22.72 20.86
N ARG A 455 30.63 -21.76 21.78
CA ARG A 455 31.02 -22.05 23.18
C ARG A 455 29.99 -22.91 23.90
N SER A 456 28.69 -22.72 23.61
CA SER A 456 27.62 -23.56 24.17
C SER A 456 27.71 -25.03 23.74
N LEU A 457 28.34 -25.30 22.59
CA LEU A 457 28.62 -26.64 22.07
C LEU A 457 29.95 -27.22 22.60
N GLY A 458 30.66 -26.50 23.48
CA GLY A 458 31.98 -26.89 23.97
C GLY A 458 33.14 -26.51 23.04
N ILE A 459 32.89 -25.71 21.99
CA ILE A 459 33.92 -25.21 21.08
C ILE A 459 34.35 -23.82 21.54
N TYR A 460 35.60 -23.70 22.02
CA TYR A 460 36.13 -22.42 22.47
C TYR A 460 36.76 -21.62 21.32
N VAL A 461 36.26 -20.39 21.11
CA VAL A 461 36.73 -19.46 20.08
C VAL A 461 37.16 -18.14 20.75
N GLU A 462 38.30 -17.59 20.32
CA GLU A 462 38.85 -16.31 20.76
C GLU A 462 39.29 -15.47 19.56
N LEU A 463 39.12 -14.14 19.66
CA LEU A 463 39.67 -13.20 18.68
C LEU A 463 40.83 -12.45 19.34
N ILE A 464 42.05 -12.93 19.13
CA ILE A 464 43.25 -12.39 19.76
C ILE A 464 43.80 -11.26 18.89
N ASN A 465 43.87 -10.05 19.45
CA ASN A 465 44.59 -8.96 18.81
C ASN A 465 46.10 -9.24 18.86
N LYS A 466 46.75 -9.25 17.69
CA LYS A 466 48.17 -9.59 17.54
C LYS A 466 49.11 -8.69 18.35
N ASP A 467 48.76 -7.41 18.51
CA ASP A 467 49.63 -6.42 19.13
C ASP A 467 49.41 -6.34 20.66
N THR A 468 48.17 -6.51 21.11
CA THR A 468 47.80 -6.36 22.54
C THR A 468 47.61 -7.68 23.28
N GLY A 469 47.51 -8.82 22.57
CA GLY A 469 47.22 -10.14 23.16
C GLY A 469 45.82 -10.28 23.79
N ALA A 470 45.02 -9.22 23.74
CA ALA A 470 43.67 -9.16 24.31
C ALA A 470 42.65 -9.88 23.42
N ASN A 471 41.68 -10.54 24.06
CA ASN A 471 40.54 -11.15 23.40
C ASN A 471 39.45 -10.10 23.15
N GLU A 472 39.21 -9.74 21.89
CA GLU A 472 38.26 -8.71 21.48
C GLU A 472 36.79 -9.13 21.60
N VAL A 473 36.51 -10.45 21.63
CA VAL A 473 35.13 -10.99 21.69
C VAL A 473 34.52 -10.80 23.07
N ASP A 474 35.32 -10.94 24.13
CA ASP A 474 34.86 -10.87 25.52
C ASP A 474 34.86 -9.44 26.08
N LYS A 475 35.23 -8.43 25.27
CA LYS A 475 35.13 -7.02 25.69
C LYS A 475 33.67 -6.62 25.90
N SER A 476 33.36 -6.23 27.13
CA SER A 476 32.09 -5.64 27.54
C SER A 476 31.77 -4.40 26.70
N LEU A 477 30.52 -4.31 26.22
CA LEU A 477 30.03 -3.14 25.48
C LEU A 477 29.70 -1.97 26.41
N VAL A 478 29.60 -2.21 27.73
CA VAL A 478 29.08 -1.26 28.73
C VAL A 478 30.22 -0.48 29.40
N ASP A 479 31.44 -1.01 29.43
CA ASP A 479 32.53 -0.47 30.26
C ASP A 479 33.36 0.64 29.60
N ASN A 480 32.97 1.10 28.40
CA ASN A 480 33.71 2.14 27.68
C ASN A 480 33.27 3.58 27.99
N GLU A 481 32.30 3.80 28.88
CA GLU A 481 31.88 5.15 29.33
C GLU A 481 32.20 5.46 30.79
N THR A 482 32.66 4.49 31.58
CA THR A 482 33.42 4.80 32.80
C THR A 482 34.85 5.11 32.39
N ASP A 483 35.05 6.34 31.88
CA ASP A 483 36.32 7.03 32.14
C ASP A 483 36.55 6.88 33.64
N ASP A 484 37.54 6.09 34.01
CA ASP A 484 37.86 5.74 35.38
C ASP A 484 38.30 7.03 36.08
N TYR A 485 37.32 7.80 36.60
CA TYR A 485 37.50 9.13 37.18
C TYR A 485 38.53 9.11 38.31
N ILE A 486 38.67 7.95 38.97
CA ILE A 486 39.65 7.69 40.01
C ILE A 486 41.07 7.63 39.43
N ASN A 487 41.27 7.03 38.25
CA ASN A 487 42.55 7.03 37.56
C ASN A 487 42.87 8.40 36.92
N LYS A 488 41.86 9.16 36.50
CA LYS A 488 42.04 10.47 35.84
C LYS A 488 42.24 11.64 36.82
N PHE A 489 41.66 11.57 38.02
CA PHE A 489 41.68 12.62 39.03
C PHE A 489 42.07 12.14 40.43
N GLY A 490 42.75 11.00 40.52
CA GLY A 490 43.14 10.37 41.79
C GLY A 490 43.74 11.37 42.77
N PHE A 491 43.18 11.39 43.98
CA PHE A 491 43.66 12.20 45.09
C PHE A 491 45.10 11.83 45.41
N GLN A 492 46.05 12.73 45.14
CA GLN A 492 47.36 12.68 45.79
C GLN A 492 47.15 13.08 47.25
N SER A 493 47.29 12.10 48.16
CA SER A 493 47.44 12.31 49.60
C SER A 493 48.80 12.93 49.92
#